data_AF-A0A0P6WXQ5-F1
#
_entry.id   AF-A0A0P6WXQ5-F1
#
_cell.length_a   1.000
_cell.length_b   1.000
_cell.length_c   1.000
_cell.angle_alpha   90.00
_cell.angle_beta   90.00
_cell.angle_gamma   90.00
#
_symmetry.space_group_name_H-M   'P 1'
#
loop_
_entity.id
_entity.type
_entity.pdbx_description
1 polymer ?
#
loop_
_entity_poly.entity_id
_entity_poly.type
_entity_poly.pdbx_seq_one_letter_code
_entity_poly.pdbx_strand_id
1 'polypeptide(L)' 'MNGTIVARIELVRWKMIESGLRLGLNSPTTIQLSKELDTLINIHQRNDTKETTHHKMIQ' A
#
# COMPACT_ATOMS: atom_id res chain seq x y z
N MET A 1 8.81 5.39 15.30
CA MET A 1 7.46 4.84 15.08
C MET A 1 7.54 3.75 14.03
N ASN A 2 7.66 2.48 14.44
CA ASN A 2 7.54 1.34 13.53
C ASN A 2 6.05 1.03 13.35
N GLY A 3 5.39 1.78 12.46
CA GLY A 3 4.01 1.48 12.07
C GLY A 3 3.96 0.18 11.26
N THR A 4 2.92 -0.62 11.47
CA THR A 4 2.61 -1.80 10.66
C THR A 4 2.51 -1.43 9.17
N ILE A 5 2.57 -2.43 8.27
CA ILE A 5 2.40 -2.18 6.82
C ILE A 5 1.08 -1.46 6.51
N VAL A 6 0.02 -1.75 7.28
CA VAL A 6 -1.27 -1.06 7.21
C VAL A 6 -1.14 0.42 7.53
N ALA A 7 -0.40 0.79 8.60
CA ALA A 7 -0.18 2.19 8.94
C ALA A 7 0.58 2.95 7.84
N ARG A 8 1.50 2.29 7.14
CA ARG A 8 2.19 2.86 5.98
C ARG A 8 1.25 3.06 4.79
N ILE A 9 0.38 2.09 4.51
CA ILE A 9 -0.64 2.19 3.45
C ILE A 9 -1.53 3.41 3.70
N GLU A 10 -2.04 3.57 4.93
CA GLU A 10 -2.92 4.71 5.26
C GLU A 10 -2.19 6.05 5.16
N LEU A 11 -0.93 6.13 5.60
CA LEU A 11 -0.14 7.35 5.48
C LEU A 11 0.07 7.76 4.01
N VAL A 12 0.43 6.82 3.14
CA VAL A 12 0.66 7.10 1.72
C VAL A 12 -0.65 7.41 1.01
N ARG A 13 -1.75 6.73 1.36
CA ARG A 13 -3.09 7.03 0.84
C ARG A 13 -3.48 8.48 1.12
N TRP A 14 -3.31 8.94 2.36
CA TRP A 14 -3.62 10.33 2.74
C TRP A 14 -2.80 11.34 1.92
N LYS A 15 -1.49 11.12 1.81
CA LYS A 15 -0.61 11.98 1.00
C LYS A 15 -1.01 12.00 -0.47
N MET A 16 -1.37 10.85 -1.04
CA MET A 16 -1.80 10.74 -2.43
C MET A 16 -3.08 11.54 -2.68
N ILE A 17 -4.07 11.40 -1.80
CA ILE A 17 -5.35 12.14 -1.89
C ILE A 17 -5.10 13.65 -1.77
N GLU A 18 -4.32 14.07 -0.78
CA GLU A 18 -3.99 15.49 -0.59
C GLU A 18 -3.26 16.05 -1.84
N SER A 19 -2.29 15.31 -2.36
CA SER A 19 -1.57 15.68 -3.57
C SER A 19 -2.49 15.73 -4.79
N GLY A 20 -3.42 14.79 -4.95
CA GLY A 20 -4.38 14.77 -6.05
C GLY A 20 -5.34 15.96 -6.01
N LEU A 21 -5.76 16.38 -4.82
CA LEU A 21 -6.59 17.58 -4.63
C LEU A 21 -5.83 18.88 -4.91
N ARG A 22 -4.54 18.95 -4.53
CA ARG A 22 -3.73 20.18 -4.63
C ARG A 22 -3.03 20.37 -5.97
N LEU A 23 -2.53 19.29 -6.56
CA LEU A 23 -1.66 19.31 -7.74
C LEU A 23 -2.30 18.64 -8.97
N GLY A 24 -3.43 17.94 -8.78
CA GLY A 24 -4.08 17.15 -9.80
C GLY A 24 -3.53 15.73 -9.92
N LEU A 25 -4.38 14.81 -10.38
CA LEU A 25 -4.07 13.37 -10.45
C LEU A 25 -2.93 13.03 -11.42
N ASN A 26 -2.72 13.88 -12.44
CA ASN A 26 -1.65 13.71 -13.42
C ASN A 26 -0.31 14.32 -12.97
N SER A 27 -0.25 14.92 -11.77
CA SER A 27 1.00 15.49 -11.28
C SER A 27 2.05 14.39 -11.05
N PRO A 28 3.34 14.64 -11.36
CA PRO A 28 4.39 13.65 -11.10
C PRO A 28 4.41 13.17 -9.64
N THR A 29 4.11 14.06 -8.70
CA THR A 29 4.03 13.76 -7.27
C THR A 29 2.87 12.80 -6.94
N THR A 30 1.66 13.06 -7.45
CA THR A 30 0.52 12.17 -7.21
C THR A 30 0.74 10.80 -7.85
N ILE A 31 1.32 10.75 -9.04
CA ILE A 31 1.67 9.49 -9.73
C ILE A 31 2.71 8.69 -8.91
N GLN A 32 3.72 9.37 -8.35
CA GLN A 32 4.72 8.70 -7.51
C GLN A 32 4.08 8.11 -6.24
N LEU A 33 3.20 8.87 -5.58
CA LEU A 33 2.47 8.41 -4.40
C LEU A 33 1.54 7.23 -4.73
N SER A 34 0.90 7.22 -5.90
CA SER A 34 0.10 6.08 -6.36
C SER A 34 0.94 4.82 -6.51
N LYS A 35 2.12 4.90 -7.13
CA LYS A 35 3.03 3.76 -7.30
C LYS A 35 3.54 3.22 -5.96
N GLU A 36 3.82 4.10 -5.01
CA GLU A 36 4.21 3.72 -3.66
C GLU A 36 3.06 3.01 -2.93
N LEU A 37 1.84 3.55 -3.05
CA LEU A 37 0.64 2.95 -2.46
C LEU A 37 0.39 1.54 -3.02
N ASP A 38 0.45 1.38 -4.34
CA ASP A 38 0.31 0.07 -5.00
C ASP A 38 1.37 -0.92 -4.53
N THR A 39 2.62 -0.46 -4.36
CA THR A 39 3.71 -1.31 -3.86
C THR A 39 3.41 -1.82 -2.45
N LEU A 40 2.95 -0.95 -1.54
CA LEU A 40 2.63 -1.31 -0.17
C LEU A 40 1.45 -2.29 -0.09
N ILE A 41 0.40 -2.06 -0.89
CA ILE A 41 -0.76 -2.95 -0.98
C ILE A 41 -0.31 -4.34 -1.46
N ASN A 42 0.50 -4.40 -2.51
CA ASN A 42 1.02 -5.65 -3.04
C ASN A 42 1.86 -6.42 -2.02
N ILE A 43 2.70 -5.73 -1.23
CA ILE A 43 3.48 -6.39 -0.17
C ILE A 43 2.54 -6.94 0.91
N HIS A 44 1.53 -6.18 1.34
CA HIS A 44 0.59 -6.63 2.35
C HIS A 44 -0.19 -7.87 1.89
N GLN A 45 -0.73 -7.85 0.67
CA GLN A 45 -1.46 -8.98 0.08
C GLN A 45 -0.59 -10.24 -0.07
N ARG A 46 0.71 -10.07 -0.39
CA ARG A 46 1.65 -11.20 -0.46
C ARG A 46 1.98 -11.78 0.91
N ASN A 47 1.97 -10.98 1.96
CA ASN A 47 2.19 -11.47 3.32
C ASN A 47 0.95 -12.25 3.82
N ASP A 48 -0.25 -11.77 3.50
CA ASP A 48 -1.50 -12.43 3.88
C ASP A 48 -1.71 -13.77 3.15
N THR A 49 -1.22 -13.90 1.91
CA THR A 49 -1.30 -15.17 1.14
C THR A 49 -0.27 -16.22 1.56
N LYS A 50 0.82 -15.81 2.24
CA LYS A 50 1.79 -16.76 2.81
C LYS A 50 1.28 -17.45 4.09
N GLU A 51 0.39 -16.81 4.86
CA GLU A 51 -0.22 -17.46 6.02
C GLU A 51 -1.22 -18.57 5.63
N THR A 52 -1.95 -18.40 4.52
CA THR A 52 -2.95 -19.39 4.08
C THR A 52 -2.36 -20.65 3.43
N THR A 53 -1.11 -20.60 2.94
CA THR A 53 -0.45 -21.76 2.31
C THR A 53 0.08 -22.76 3.35
N HIS A 54 0.39 -22.32 4.57
CA HIS A 54 0.85 -23.24 5.63
C HIS A 54 -0.28 -24.12 6.21
N HIS A 55 -1.55 -23.76 6.02
CA HIS A 55 -2.69 -24.53 6.53
C HIS A 55 -3.23 -25.61 5.57
N LYS A 56 -2.71 -25.70 4.34
CA LYS A 56 -3.21 -26.66 3.32
C LYS A 56 -2.23 -27.79 2.96
N MET A 57 -1.08 -27.90 3.65
CA MET A 57 -0.13 -29.01 3.44
C MET A 57 -0.14 -30.06 4.57
N ILE A 58 -1.18 -30.07 5.41
CA ILE A 58 -1.45 -31.16 6.36
C ILE A 58 -2.92 -31.58 6.22
N GLN A 59 -3.25 -32.32 5.16
CA GLN A 59 -4.38 -33.26 5.11
C GLN A 59 -4.03 -34.41 4.18
#